data_AF-A0A644UST7-F1
#
_entry.id   AF-A0A644UST7-F1
#
_cell.length_a   1.000
_cell.length_b   1.000
_cell.length_c   1.000
_cell.angle_alpha   90.00
_cell.angle_beta   90.00
_cell.angle_gamma   90.00
#
_symmetry.space_group_name_H-M   'P 1'
#
loop_
_entity.id
_entity.type
_entity.pdbx_description
1 polymer ?
#
loop_
_entity_poly.entity_id
_entity_poly.type
_entity_poly.pdbx_seq_one_letter_code
_entity_poly.pdbx_strand_id
1 'polypeptide(L)' 'MKQYGESCVLENRLCTECGECDRCELNSEKTCDNCCKCIESTADFAGVEIEEIIINTEDIRTKHPVKTFRIKNEDN' A
#
# COMPACT_ATOMS: atom_id res chain seq x y z
N MET A 1 -22.42 -3.58 -5.67
CA MET A 1 -23.00 -3.17 -4.38
C MET A 1 -22.52 -4.16 -3.34
N LYS A 2 -21.92 -3.69 -2.25
CA LYS A 2 -21.47 -4.55 -1.13
C LYS A 2 -22.69 -5.13 -0.42
N GLN A 3 -22.63 -6.38 0.01
CA GLN A 3 -23.78 -7.03 0.66
C GLN A 3 -23.65 -6.94 2.19
N TYR A 4 -24.79 -6.85 2.87
CA TYR A 4 -24.88 -6.99 4.32
C TYR A 4 -24.20 -8.28 4.80
N GLY A 5 -23.36 -8.19 5.83
CA GLY A 5 -22.69 -9.34 6.45
C GLY A 5 -21.40 -9.82 5.76
N GLU A 6 -20.97 -9.23 4.65
CA GLU A 6 -19.63 -9.44 4.08
C GLU A 6 -18.54 -8.67 4.85
N SER A 7 -17.25 -8.90 4.58
CA SER A 7 -16.19 -8.08 5.19
C SER A 7 -16.26 -6.64 4.68
N CYS A 8 -16.22 -5.68 5.61
CA CYS A 8 -16.07 -4.26 5.27
C CYS A 8 -14.69 -4.00 4.66
N VAL A 9 -14.63 -3.07 3.69
CA VAL A 9 -13.37 -2.68 3.02
C VAL A 9 -12.63 -1.55 3.73
N LEU A 10 -13.34 -0.75 4.53
CA LEU A 10 -12.75 0.38 5.27
C LEU A 10 -12.35 -0.01 6.70
N GLU A 11 -13.01 -0.99 7.28
CA GLU A 11 -12.87 -1.35 8.69
C GLU A 11 -12.80 -2.86 8.88
N ASN A 12 -12.17 -3.32 9.95
CA ASN A 12 -12.10 -4.73 10.31
C ASN A 12 -13.38 -5.20 11.03
N ARG A 13 -14.52 -5.15 10.33
CA ARG A 13 -15.85 -5.59 10.80
C ARG A 13 -16.72 -6.10 9.65
N LEU A 14 -17.87 -6.69 9.97
CA LEU A 14 -18.87 -7.04 8.97
C LEU A 14 -19.58 -5.78 8.43
N CYS A 15 -19.92 -5.81 7.16
CA CYS A 15 -20.61 -4.78 6.42
C CYS A 15 -22.04 -4.62 6.96
N THR A 16 -22.38 -3.39 7.32
CA THR A 16 -23.71 -2.99 7.80
C THR A 16 -24.47 -2.15 6.78
N GLU A 17 -24.02 -2.15 5.52
CA GLU A 17 -24.58 -1.32 4.43
C GLU A 17 -24.62 0.18 4.78
N CYS A 18 -23.58 0.69 5.45
CA CYS A 18 -23.51 2.11 5.83
C CYS A 18 -23.34 3.08 4.65
N GLY A 19 -22.86 2.59 3.50
CA GLY A 19 -22.64 3.41 2.30
C GLY A 19 -21.40 4.31 2.33
N GLU A 20 -20.59 4.28 3.40
CA GLU A 20 -19.40 5.14 3.54
C GLU A 20 -18.36 4.87 2.44
N CYS A 21 -18.17 3.61 2.04
CA CYS A 21 -17.25 3.25 0.96
C CYS A 21 -17.67 3.75 -0.42
N ASP A 22 -18.92 4.21 -0.57
CA ASP A 22 -19.43 4.77 -1.82
C ASP A 22 -19.32 6.31 -1.83
N ARG A 23 -18.86 6.95 -0.75
CA ARG A 23 -18.67 8.41 -0.69
C ARG A 23 -17.30 8.83 -1.19
N CYS A 24 -17.20 10.05 -1.71
CA CYS A 24 -15.96 10.65 -2.13
C CYS A 24 -15.15 11.10 -0.91
N GLU A 25 -13.88 10.70 -0.86
CA GLU A 25 -12.99 11.04 0.26
C GLU A 25 -12.70 12.55 0.37
N LEU A 26 -12.74 13.27 -0.75
CA LEU A 26 -12.58 14.73 -0.77
C LEU A 26 -13.88 15.49 -0.47
N ASN A 27 -15.04 14.84 -0.59
CA ASN A 27 -16.34 15.48 -0.40
C ASN A 27 -17.39 14.45 0.05
N SER A 28 -17.71 14.45 1.34
CA SER A 28 -18.68 13.54 1.96
C SER A 28 -20.09 13.62 1.39
N GLU A 29 -20.47 14.76 0.79
CA GLU A 29 -21.80 14.96 0.17
C GLU A 29 -21.89 14.33 -1.24
N LYS A 30 -20.75 13.92 -1.81
CA LYS A 30 -20.68 13.38 -3.17
C LYS A 30 -20.50 11.85 -3.13
N THR A 31 -21.31 11.12 -3.90
CA THR A 31 -21.05 9.71 -4.24
C THR A 31 -19.83 9.61 -5.15
N CYS A 32 -18.91 8.70 -4.85
CA CYS A 32 -17.71 8.47 -5.65
C CYS A 32 -18.09 8.07 -7.08
N ASP A 33 -17.58 8.81 -8.04
CA ASP A 33 -17.77 8.61 -9.48
C ASP A 33 -16.47 8.15 -10.16
N ASN A 34 -15.50 7.65 -9.37
CA ASN A 34 -14.18 7.25 -9.82
C ASN A 34 -13.42 8.36 -10.59
N CYS A 35 -13.63 9.65 -10.26
CA CYS A 35 -12.87 10.75 -10.88
C CYS A 35 -11.37 10.80 -10.52
N CYS A 36 -10.91 9.93 -9.62
CA CYS A 36 -9.51 9.76 -9.19
C CYS A 36 -8.81 10.99 -8.58
N LYS A 37 -9.49 12.13 -8.38
CA LYS A 37 -8.91 13.34 -7.79
C LYS A 37 -8.32 13.16 -6.38
N CYS A 38 -8.85 12.22 -5.60
CA CYS A 38 -8.33 11.91 -4.25
C CYS A 38 -6.97 11.23 -4.27
N ILE A 39 -6.57 10.64 -5.41
CA ILE A 39 -5.30 9.94 -5.60
C ILE A 39 -4.48 10.55 -6.74
N GLU A 40 -4.95 11.66 -7.33
CA GLU A 40 -4.27 12.33 -8.43
C GLU A 40 -2.98 12.94 -7.91
N SER A 41 -1.89 12.55 -8.57
CA SER A 41 -0.52 12.99 -8.28
C SER A 41 0.10 13.48 -9.57
N THR A 42 1.07 14.39 -9.48
CA THR A 42 1.89 14.76 -10.63
C THR A 42 2.82 13.63 -11.10
N ALA A 43 2.93 12.55 -10.34
CA ALA A 43 3.75 11.38 -10.65
C ALA A 43 2.87 10.17 -11.02
N ASP A 44 3.35 9.38 -11.99
CA ASP A 44 2.67 8.15 -12.46
C ASP A 44 2.63 7.05 -11.38
N PHE A 45 3.53 7.12 -10.39
CA PHE A 45 3.60 6.19 -9.27
C PHE A 45 4.00 6.92 -7.99
N ALA A 46 3.53 6.41 -6.84
CA ALA A 46 4.06 6.77 -5.54
C ALA A 46 5.26 5.86 -5.24
N GLY A 47 6.45 6.44 -5.10
CA GLY A 47 7.65 5.73 -4.68
C GLY A 47 7.91 5.95 -3.18
N VAL A 48 8.35 4.90 -2.48
CA VAL A 48 8.93 5.01 -1.14
C VAL A 48 10.40 4.61 -1.26
N GLU A 49 11.30 5.54 -0.95
CA GLU A 49 12.74 5.28 -0.94
C GLU A 49 13.11 4.56 0.37
N ILE A 50 13.90 3.50 0.24
CA ILE A 50 14.48 2.80 1.40
C ILE A 50 15.88 3.37 1.59
N GLU A 51 16.06 4.21 2.61
CA GLU A 51 17.35 4.84 2.92
C GLU A 51 18.37 3.82 3.45
N GLU A 52 17.96 2.94 4.37
CA GLU A 52 18.83 1.95 5.01
C GLU A 52 18.06 0.69 5.41
N ILE A 53 18.73 -0.47 5.38
CA ILE A 53 18.24 -1.72 5.94
C ILE A 53 19.05 -2.04 7.20
N ILE A 54 18.48 -1.79 8.37
CA ILE A 54 19.10 -2.14 9.65
C ILE A 54 18.85 -3.61 9.94
N ILE A 55 19.90 -4.43 9.86
CA ILE A 55 19.86 -5.83 10.26
C ILE A 55 20.32 -5.89 11.72
N ASN A 56 19.40 -6.16 12.65
CA ASN A 56 19.78 -6.43 14.04
C ASN A 56 20.55 -7.76 14.09
N THR A 57 21.88 -7.68 14.18
CA THR A 57 22.79 -8.84 14.21
C THR A 57 23.08 -9.35 15.61
N GLU A 58 22.39 -8.86 16.64
CA GLU A 58 22.47 -9.45 17.98
C GLU A 58 21.73 -10.81 17.99
N ASP A 59 22.55 -11.84 17.74
CA ASP A 59 22.31 -13.29 17.74
C ASP A 59 21.54 -13.91 16.57
N ILE A 60 22.08 -13.78 15.35
CA ILE A 60 22.06 -14.91 14.40
C ILE A 60 23.45 -15.55 14.38
N ARG A 61 23.69 -16.47 15.31
CA ARG A 61 24.85 -17.38 15.30
C ARG A 61 24.75 -18.36 14.12
N THR A 62 24.90 -17.88 12.89
CA THR A 62 25.12 -18.78 11.75
C THR A 62 26.36 -18.35 11.00
N LYS A 63 27.40 -19.18 11.10
CA LYS A 63 28.66 -19.10 10.36
C LYS A 63 28.43 -19.33 8.86
N HIS A 64 27.74 -18.43 8.17
CA HIS A 64 27.64 -18.50 6.70
C HIS A 64 28.11 -17.20 6.04
N PRO A 65 28.92 -17.31 4.97
CA PRO A 65 29.56 -16.16 4.34
C PRO A 65 28.50 -15.31 3.62
N VAL A 66 28.51 -14.01 3.90
CA VAL A 66 27.72 -12.99 3.22
C VAL A 66 28.16 -12.96 1.76
N LYS A 67 27.27 -13.35 0.83
CA LYS A 67 27.53 -13.16 -0.60
C LYS A 67 27.22 -11.72 -0.97
N THR A 68 28.24 -10.98 -1.40
CA THR A 68 28.08 -9.67 -2.03
C THR A 68 27.31 -9.83 -3.35
N PHE A 69 26.14 -9.21 -3.47
CA PHE A 69 25.42 -9.10 -4.74
C PHE A 69 26.12 -8.06 -5.63
N ARG A 70 26.68 -8.52 -6.75
CA ARG A 70 27.15 -7.63 -7.83
C ARG A 70 25.99 -7.41 -8.80
N ILE A 71 25.46 -6.19 -8.83
CA ILE A 71 24.59 -5.73 -9.90
C ILE A 71 25.49 -5.52 -11.12
N LYS A 72 25.28 -6.31 -12.17
CA LYS A 72 25.87 -6.04 -13.48
C LYS A 72 24.94 -5.08 -14.19
N ASN A 73 25.39 -3.86 -14.42
CA ASN A 73 24.74 -2.99 -15.39
C ASN A 73 25.08 -3.53 -16.78
N GLU A 74 24.06 -3.75 -17.61
CA GLU A 74 24.23 -4.09 -19.02
C GLU A 74 24.15 -2.78 -19.79
N ASP A 75 25.31 -2.28 -20.20
CA ASP A 75 25.44 -1.13 -21.09
C ASP A 75 24.90 -1.54 -22.48
N ASN A 76 23.95 -0.79 -23.02
CA ASN A 76 23.57 -0.81 -24.44
C ASN A 76 23.86 0.56 -25.06
#